data_AF-A0A974PB21-F1
#
_entry.id   AF-A0A974PB21-F1
#
_cell.length_a   1.000
_cell.length_b   1.000
_cell.length_c   1.000
_cell.angle_alpha   90.00
_cell.angle_beta   90.00
_cell.angle_gamma   90.00
#
_symmetry.space_group_name_H-M   'P 1'
#
loop_
_entity.id
_entity.type
_entity.pdbx_description
1 polymer ?
#
loop_
_entity_poly.entity_id
_entity_poly.type
_entity_poly.pdbx_seq_one_letter_code
_entity_poly.pdbx_strand_id
1 'polypeptide(L)'
;MTDIPDGKQWEELTGGTGNADALHTHRQFHNEDKSLLALEIGADGNVNIPHELMVGETLTVNKLIVREEEVVVKKVEQEVADSFLTVNKADNDAVLGSKGGLDVYRGIKNPKARMEWNEAERKWKIGLEGSMSDIPYGTKWDSLTNGSLADAAHKHSALSTPSGGTILSADEQGKVSASGSLEIGGTLKGQGNAELKADLNVGGSATIEGNLTVKGKTTYVDKVDLVVASNRIELNKSESNGSILNQSSIDVYRGKQKPSARLVWNETDGRWKLGLGDELSNIAYGSNWDALTGGVSSDADGLHRHNSLSDSKGNTVIQATAKGDIEITNSAEVQGTLTVDNGADISGGLAVQGQLKVDGNLIVKGTTTTVEREDLVVTNNVIEINKFKGETPPANESGIEVYRGNRSLPPELSGTRVNANGRLAQAALWKISQAAAPGTS
;
A
#
# COMPACT_ATOMS: atom_id res chain seq x y z
N MET A 1 21.69 -144.47 -34.09
CA MET A 1 20.68 -144.30 -35.16
C MET A 1 20.53 -142.81 -35.33
N THR A 2 21.01 -142.28 -36.45
CA THR A 2 20.62 -140.94 -36.91
C THR A 2 19.21 -141.13 -37.45
N ASP A 3 18.21 -140.64 -36.74
CA ASP A 3 16.83 -140.66 -37.21
C ASP A 3 16.79 -139.88 -38.53
N ILE A 4 16.49 -140.62 -39.60
CA ILE A 4 16.26 -140.03 -40.92
C ILE A 4 14.92 -139.32 -40.81
N PRO A 5 14.85 -137.98 -41.00
CA PRO A 5 13.58 -137.28 -41.00
C PRO A 5 12.69 -137.85 -42.11
N ASP A 6 11.61 -138.52 -41.74
CA ASP A 6 10.61 -139.06 -42.65
C ASP A 6 9.20 -138.58 -42.24
N GLY A 7 8.26 -138.67 -43.18
CA GLY A 7 6.88 -138.29 -42.94
C GLY A 7 6.48 -136.92 -43.50
N LYS A 8 5.17 -136.69 -43.47
CA LYS A 8 4.46 -135.60 -44.17
C LYS A 8 5.01 -134.20 -43.85
N GLN A 9 5.50 -134.00 -42.63
CA GLN A 9 6.09 -132.73 -42.19
C GLN A 9 7.43 -132.43 -42.89
N TRP A 10 8.24 -133.44 -43.21
CA TRP A 10 9.50 -133.27 -43.94
C TRP A 10 9.26 -133.01 -45.43
N GLU A 11 8.25 -133.66 -46.01
CA GLU A 11 7.78 -133.37 -47.38
C GLU A 11 7.22 -131.94 -47.50
N GLU A 12 6.48 -131.46 -46.51
CA GLU A 12 5.95 -130.08 -46.49
C GLU A 12 7.06 -129.02 -46.31
N LEU A 13 8.14 -129.33 -45.57
CA LEU A 13 9.31 -128.46 -45.40
C LEU A 13 10.22 -128.38 -46.64
N THR A 14 10.31 -129.46 -47.44
CA THR A 14 11.24 -129.57 -48.58
C THR A 14 10.56 -129.46 -49.95
N GLY A 15 9.24 -129.62 -50.00
CA GLY A 15 8.44 -129.67 -51.23
C GLY A 15 8.13 -128.30 -51.87
N GLY A 16 8.66 -127.20 -51.33
CA GLY A 16 8.70 -125.88 -51.97
C GLY A 16 7.35 -125.22 -52.31
N THR A 17 6.23 -125.78 -51.88
CA THR A 17 4.87 -125.37 -52.28
C THR A 17 3.95 -125.05 -51.10
N GLY A 18 4.41 -125.23 -49.85
CA GLY A 18 3.67 -124.92 -48.63
C GLY A 18 4.39 -123.87 -47.77
N ASN A 19 3.64 -123.10 -46.98
CA ASN A 19 4.21 -122.24 -45.95
C ASN A 19 4.75 -123.11 -44.80
N ALA A 20 6.06 -123.09 -44.56
CA ALA A 20 6.72 -123.87 -43.51
C ALA A 20 6.71 -123.20 -42.12
N ASP A 21 6.12 -122.00 -41.97
CA ASP A 21 6.14 -121.23 -40.72
C ASP A 21 5.56 -121.97 -39.50
N ALA A 22 4.68 -122.96 -39.70
CA ALA A 22 4.12 -123.77 -38.61
C ALA A 22 5.06 -124.88 -38.10
N LEU A 23 6.18 -125.13 -38.81
CA LEU A 23 7.11 -126.24 -38.55
C LEU A 23 8.45 -125.76 -37.95
N HIS A 24 8.73 -124.46 -37.95
CA HIS A 24 9.94 -123.89 -37.33
C HIS A 24 9.72 -122.44 -36.87
N THR A 25 10.61 -121.95 -36.00
CA THR A 25 10.60 -120.56 -35.54
C THR A 25 11.58 -119.71 -36.34
N HIS A 26 11.15 -118.53 -36.77
CA HIS A 26 12.02 -117.54 -37.39
C HIS A 26 12.55 -116.57 -36.34
N ARG A 27 13.86 -116.51 -36.17
CA ARG A 27 14.53 -115.54 -35.28
C ARG A 27 15.14 -114.38 -36.04
N GLN A 28 15.69 -114.65 -37.22
CA GLN A 28 16.45 -113.70 -38.01
C GLN A 28 15.92 -113.72 -39.44
N PHE A 29 15.63 -112.54 -39.98
CA PHE A 29 15.29 -112.33 -41.37
C PHE A 29 16.46 -111.60 -42.02
N HIS A 30 16.97 -112.17 -43.12
CA HIS A 30 18.03 -111.58 -43.90
C HIS A 30 17.48 -111.02 -45.22
N ASN A 31 18.26 -110.17 -45.88
CA ASN A 31 18.04 -109.82 -47.28
C ASN A 31 18.21 -111.06 -48.20
N GLU A 32 17.84 -110.91 -49.48
CA GLU A 32 17.73 -112.00 -50.46
C GLU A 32 19.01 -112.84 -50.60
N ASP A 33 20.19 -112.20 -50.57
CA ASP A 33 21.49 -112.86 -50.68
C ASP A 33 22.08 -113.32 -49.33
N LYS A 34 21.33 -113.14 -48.23
CA LYS A 34 21.71 -113.45 -46.84
C LYS A 34 22.91 -112.66 -46.30
N SER A 35 23.35 -111.61 -46.99
CA SER A 35 24.52 -110.81 -46.58
C SER A 35 24.24 -109.86 -45.41
N LEU A 36 22.99 -109.42 -45.23
CA LEU A 36 22.58 -108.45 -44.23
C LEU A 36 21.43 -108.98 -43.39
N LEU A 37 21.55 -108.80 -42.06
CA LEU A 37 20.46 -109.02 -41.13
C LEU A 37 19.48 -107.84 -41.24
N ALA A 38 18.24 -108.11 -41.63
CA ALA A 38 17.18 -107.11 -41.76
C ALA A 38 16.41 -106.93 -40.44
N LEU A 39 16.07 -108.04 -39.78
CA LEU A 39 15.32 -108.06 -38.52
C LEU A 39 15.74 -109.26 -37.68
N GLU A 40 15.96 -109.04 -36.38
CA GLU A 40 16.16 -110.11 -35.41
C GLU A 40 15.20 -109.96 -34.23
N ILE A 41 14.69 -111.09 -33.73
CA ILE A 41 14.01 -111.16 -32.45
C ILE A 41 15.03 -111.61 -31.38
N GLY A 42 15.32 -110.71 -30.45
CA GLY A 42 16.19 -110.95 -29.31
C GLY A 42 15.62 -111.98 -28.33
N ALA A 43 16.45 -112.49 -27.42
CA ALA A 43 16.00 -113.43 -26.38
C ALA A 43 15.04 -112.77 -25.37
N ASP A 44 15.02 -111.44 -25.33
CA ASP A 44 14.10 -110.59 -24.57
C ASP A 44 12.78 -110.34 -25.31
N GLY A 45 12.62 -110.89 -26.52
CA GLY A 45 11.45 -110.70 -27.37
C GLY A 45 11.42 -109.35 -28.11
N ASN A 46 12.45 -108.52 -27.95
CA ASN A 46 12.53 -107.25 -28.66
C ASN A 46 12.91 -107.48 -30.12
N VAL A 47 12.26 -106.74 -31.01
CA VAL A 47 12.62 -106.69 -32.42
C VAL A 47 13.78 -105.70 -32.56
N ASN A 48 14.93 -106.20 -32.98
CA ASN A 48 16.09 -105.39 -33.33
C ASN A 48 16.17 -105.22 -34.85
N ILE A 49 16.18 -103.97 -35.30
CA ILE A 49 16.35 -103.60 -36.70
C ILE A 49 17.71 -102.90 -36.77
N PRO A 50 18.78 -103.58 -37.21
CA PRO A 50 20.14 -103.01 -37.18
C PRO A 50 20.37 -101.91 -38.23
N HIS A 51 19.38 -101.64 -39.08
CA HIS A 51 19.40 -100.63 -40.15
C HIS A 51 18.16 -99.71 -40.07
N GLU A 52 17.91 -98.91 -41.11
CA GLU A 52 16.77 -97.99 -41.15
C GLU A 52 15.41 -98.73 -41.22
N LEU A 53 14.45 -98.29 -40.40
CA LEU A 53 13.05 -98.71 -40.49
C LEU A 53 12.27 -97.70 -41.34
N MET A 54 11.88 -98.11 -42.55
CA MET A 54 10.92 -97.39 -43.38
C MET A 54 9.50 -97.91 -43.14
N VAL A 55 8.57 -97.04 -42.73
CA VAL A 55 7.15 -97.38 -42.57
C VAL A 55 6.36 -96.72 -43.69
N GLY A 56 5.68 -97.51 -44.52
CA GLY A 56 5.00 -97.02 -45.72
C GLY A 56 3.79 -96.11 -45.45
N GLU A 57 3.12 -96.28 -44.30
CA GLU A 57 1.96 -95.49 -43.91
C GLU A 57 2.05 -95.05 -42.44
N THR A 58 1.47 -95.83 -41.52
CA THR A 58 1.31 -95.45 -40.11
C THR A 58 2.19 -96.29 -39.20
N LEU A 59 3.03 -95.64 -38.41
CA LEU A 59 3.70 -96.25 -37.27
C LEU A 59 2.90 -95.96 -36.00
N THR A 60 2.25 -96.99 -35.44
CA THR A 60 1.60 -96.91 -34.13
C THR A 60 2.50 -97.56 -33.09
N VAL A 61 2.93 -96.78 -32.10
CA VAL A 61 3.73 -97.27 -30.97
C VAL A 61 3.13 -96.79 -29.65
N ASN A 62 3.10 -97.64 -28.64
CA ASN A 62 2.60 -97.26 -27.31
C ASN A 62 3.51 -96.23 -26.63
N LYS A 63 4.83 -96.38 -26.83
CA LYS A 63 5.84 -95.46 -26.32
C LYS A 63 6.98 -95.40 -27.31
N LEU A 64 7.25 -94.21 -27.85
CA LEU A 64 8.45 -93.94 -28.63
C LEU A 64 9.51 -93.36 -27.70
N ILE A 65 10.65 -94.04 -27.57
CA ILE A 65 11.85 -93.49 -26.92
C ILE A 65 12.91 -93.37 -28.01
N VAL A 66 13.25 -92.14 -28.38
CA VAL A 66 14.37 -91.88 -29.28
C VAL A 66 15.61 -91.65 -28.41
N ARG A 67 16.68 -92.40 -28.67
CA ARG A 67 17.94 -92.31 -27.92
C ARG A 67 19.00 -91.45 -28.63
N GLU A 68 18.70 -91.01 -29.86
CA GLU A 68 19.55 -90.11 -30.63
C GLU A 68 19.35 -88.65 -30.22
N GLU A 69 20.33 -87.80 -30.52
CA GLU A 69 20.37 -86.38 -30.11
C GLU A 69 19.36 -85.50 -30.88
N GLU A 70 18.88 -85.93 -32.05
CA GLU A 70 18.01 -85.13 -32.90
C GLU A 70 16.79 -85.93 -33.39
N VAL A 71 15.61 -85.32 -33.26
CA VAL A 71 14.37 -85.80 -33.89
C VAL A 71 13.88 -84.72 -34.85
N VAL A 72 13.94 -84.99 -36.16
CA VAL A 72 13.42 -84.08 -37.19
C VAL A 72 12.03 -84.54 -37.64
N VAL A 73 10.99 -83.85 -37.18
CA VAL A 73 9.62 -84.07 -37.64
C VAL A 73 9.28 -83.11 -38.77
N LYS A 74 9.24 -83.61 -40.01
CA LYS A 74 8.83 -82.82 -41.19
C LYS A 74 7.34 -83.00 -41.45
N LYS A 75 6.50 -82.28 -40.70
CA LYS A 75 5.03 -82.24 -40.91
C LYS A 75 4.55 -80.79 -41.02
N VAL A 76 3.44 -80.58 -41.72
CA VAL A 76 2.78 -79.26 -41.80
C VAL A 76 2.16 -78.91 -40.45
N GLU A 77 1.72 -79.92 -39.69
CA GLU A 77 1.08 -79.76 -38.39
C GLU A 77 1.60 -80.84 -37.42
N GLN A 78 1.91 -80.41 -36.21
CA GLN A 78 2.21 -81.27 -35.07
C GLN A 78 1.18 -80.98 -33.98
N GLU A 79 0.32 -81.95 -33.70
CA GLU A 79 -0.63 -81.89 -32.60
C GLU A 79 0.01 -82.53 -31.36
N VAL A 80 -0.01 -81.80 -30.25
CA VAL A 80 0.40 -82.30 -28.92
C VAL A 80 -0.84 -82.21 -28.03
N ALA A 81 -1.39 -83.36 -27.65
CA ALA A 81 -2.60 -83.44 -26.83
C ALA A 81 -2.35 -83.22 -25.32
N ASP A 82 -1.09 -83.35 -24.88
CA ASP A 82 -0.71 -83.15 -23.48
C ASP A 82 -0.66 -81.67 -23.10
N SER A 83 -0.91 -81.38 -21.81
CA SER A 83 -0.98 -80.01 -21.28
C SER A 83 0.36 -79.27 -21.19
N PHE A 84 1.49 -79.97 -21.27
CA PHE A 84 2.82 -79.38 -21.05
C PHE A 84 3.84 -79.82 -22.10
N LEU A 85 4.52 -78.85 -22.70
CA LEU A 85 5.75 -79.05 -23.46
C LEU A 85 6.94 -78.68 -22.57
N THR A 86 7.78 -79.66 -22.24
CA THR A 86 9.02 -79.40 -21.49
C THR A 86 10.14 -79.09 -22.48
N VAL A 87 10.73 -77.91 -22.37
CA VAL A 87 11.92 -77.49 -23.13
C VAL A 87 13.12 -77.42 -22.19
N ASN A 88 14.33 -77.65 -22.73
CA ASN A 88 15.59 -77.49 -22.00
C ASN A 88 15.78 -78.43 -20.79
N LYS A 89 15.35 -79.70 -20.92
CA LYS A 89 15.55 -80.76 -19.89
C LYS A 89 16.81 -81.58 -20.21
N ALA A 90 17.70 -81.74 -19.24
CA ALA A 90 18.87 -82.62 -19.35
C ALA A 90 18.56 -84.05 -18.90
N ASP A 91 19.29 -85.02 -19.45
CA ASP A 91 19.15 -86.44 -19.09
C ASP A 91 19.59 -86.76 -17.64
N ASN A 92 20.47 -85.93 -17.07
CA ASN A 92 21.05 -86.14 -15.72
C ASN A 92 20.65 -85.05 -14.71
N ASP A 93 19.52 -84.36 -14.91
CA ASP A 93 19.11 -83.17 -14.13
C ASP A 93 20.16 -82.03 -14.11
N ALA A 94 21.13 -82.06 -15.02
CA ALA A 94 22.10 -80.98 -15.21
C ALA A 94 21.41 -79.73 -15.80
N VAL A 95 21.94 -78.55 -15.52
CA VAL A 95 21.43 -77.31 -16.12
C VAL A 95 21.95 -77.21 -17.57
N LEU A 96 21.10 -77.46 -18.56
CA LEU A 96 21.41 -77.22 -19.98
C LEU A 96 21.27 -75.73 -20.27
N GLY A 97 22.37 -75.07 -20.68
CA GLY A 97 22.35 -73.68 -21.19
C GLY A 97 21.73 -72.63 -20.25
N SER A 98 21.83 -71.36 -20.60
CA SER A 98 21.12 -70.29 -19.88
C SER A 98 19.78 -69.93 -20.54
N LYS A 99 19.39 -70.65 -21.60
CA LYS A 99 18.27 -70.29 -22.47
C LYS A 99 17.54 -71.53 -22.99
N GLY A 100 16.21 -71.49 -22.98
CA GLY A 100 15.35 -72.52 -23.56
C GLY A 100 14.09 -71.89 -24.14
N GLY A 101 13.57 -72.40 -25.27
CA GLY A 101 12.45 -71.73 -25.92
C GLY A 101 12.05 -72.30 -27.26
N LEU A 102 11.26 -71.51 -27.99
CA LEU A 102 10.71 -71.83 -29.30
C LEU A 102 11.25 -70.84 -30.34
N ASP A 103 11.80 -71.38 -31.42
CA ASP A 103 12.24 -70.63 -32.60
C ASP A 103 11.22 -70.78 -33.72
N VAL A 104 10.90 -69.68 -34.37
CA VAL A 104 10.15 -69.64 -35.65
C VAL A 104 11.15 -69.32 -36.75
N TYR A 105 11.34 -70.26 -37.67
CA TYR A 105 12.17 -70.06 -38.85
C TYR A 105 11.50 -69.10 -39.83
N ARG A 106 12.26 -68.11 -40.32
CA ARG A 106 11.77 -67.03 -41.19
C ARG A 106 12.52 -66.93 -42.51
N GLY A 107 13.30 -67.96 -42.87
CA GLY A 107 14.21 -67.96 -44.01
C GLY A 107 15.65 -67.59 -43.62
N ILE A 108 16.63 -68.07 -44.39
CA ILE A 108 18.06 -68.01 -44.05
C ILE A 108 18.63 -66.59 -43.91
N LYS A 109 17.99 -65.60 -44.52
CA LYS A 109 18.41 -64.18 -44.48
C LYS A 109 17.73 -63.37 -43.38
N ASN A 110 16.74 -63.95 -42.69
CA ASN A 110 15.97 -63.26 -41.67
C ASN A 110 16.33 -63.78 -40.29
N PRO A 111 16.47 -62.90 -39.27
CA PRO A 111 16.60 -63.35 -37.89
C PRO A 111 15.35 -64.14 -37.49
N LYS A 112 15.56 -65.21 -36.73
CA LYS A 112 14.48 -66.04 -36.20
C LYS A 112 13.59 -65.20 -35.29
N ALA A 113 12.28 -65.43 -35.32
CA ALA A 113 11.43 -64.96 -34.24
C ALA A 113 11.50 -65.98 -33.11
N ARG A 114 11.66 -65.52 -31.87
CA ARG A 114 11.94 -66.39 -30.73
C ARG A 114 11.08 -66.01 -29.54
N MET A 115 10.59 -67.02 -28.83
CA MET A 115 10.16 -66.91 -27.43
C MET A 115 11.15 -67.72 -26.58
N GLU A 116 11.89 -67.05 -25.71
CA GLU A 116 13.01 -67.64 -24.96
C GLU A 116 12.86 -67.36 -23.47
N TRP A 117 12.99 -68.40 -22.65
CA TRP A 117 13.26 -68.27 -21.23
C TRP A 117 14.74 -67.95 -21.05
N ASN A 118 15.05 -66.84 -20.38
CA ASN A 118 16.41 -66.50 -19.98
C ASN A 118 16.59 -66.84 -18.49
N GLU A 119 17.40 -67.84 -18.21
CA GLU A 119 17.63 -68.35 -16.85
C GLU A 119 18.42 -67.34 -15.99
N ALA A 120 19.39 -66.64 -16.58
CA ALA A 120 20.21 -65.65 -15.86
C ALA A 120 19.37 -64.45 -15.40
N GLU A 121 18.43 -64.01 -16.23
CA GLU A 121 17.53 -62.89 -15.93
C GLU A 121 16.18 -63.33 -15.33
N ARG A 122 15.92 -64.64 -15.25
CA ARG A 122 14.68 -65.28 -14.76
C ARG A 122 13.40 -64.69 -15.40
N LYS A 123 13.38 -64.56 -16.73
CA LYS A 123 12.25 -63.96 -17.46
C LYS A 123 12.08 -64.55 -18.85
N TRP A 124 10.84 -64.58 -19.30
CA TRP A 124 10.52 -64.83 -20.70
C TRP A 124 10.78 -63.58 -21.53
N LYS A 125 11.38 -63.78 -22.70
CA LYS A 125 11.64 -62.75 -23.70
C LYS A 125 11.03 -63.17 -25.03
N ILE A 126 10.54 -62.21 -25.79
CA ILE A 126 9.98 -62.43 -27.12
C ILE A 126 10.51 -61.38 -28.09
N GLY A 127 10.75 -61.76 -29.34
CA GLY A 127 11.21 -60.81 -30.34
C GLY A 127 11.93 -61.49 -31.50
N LEU A 128 12.79 -60.73 -32.16
CA LEU A 128 13.68 -61.25 -33.19
C LEU A 128 15.04 -61.55 -32.57
N GLU A 129 15.72 -62.57 -33.09
CA GLU A 129 17.10 -62.86 -32.71
C GLU A 129 17.98 -61.60 -32.86
N GLY A 130 18.61 -61.17 -31.77
CA GLY A 130 19.37 -59.92 -31.67
C GLY A 130 18.58 -58.70 -31.15
N SER A 131 17.24 -58.75 -31.12
CA SER A 131 16.35 -57.70 -30.61
C SER A 131 15.18 -58.31 -29.84
N MET A 132 15.46 -58.74 -28.61
CA MET A 132 14.51 -59.42 -27.73
C MET A 132 13.97 -58.45 -26.67
N SER A 133 12.65 -58.41 -26.51
CA SER A 133 11.97 -57.65 -25.44
C SER A 133 11.53 -58.57 -24.31
N ASP A 134 11.49 -58.05 -23.10
CA ASP A 134 10.94 -58.78 -21.95
C ASP A 134 9.43 -58.92 -22.12
N ILE A 135 8.91 -60.12 -21.83
CA ILE A 135 7.47 -60.31 -21.70
C ILE A 135 7.11 -59.79 -20.30
N PRO A 136 6.27 -58.74 -20.16
CA PRO A 136 5.88 -58.26 -18.85
C PRO A 136 4.93 -59.26 -18.18
N TYR A 137 5.14 -59.52 -16.89
CA TYR A 137 4.31 -60.45 -16.12
C TYR A 137 4.27 -60.10 -14.63
N GLY A 138 3.31 -60.70 -13.93
CA GLY A 138 3.18 -60.62 -12.49
C GLY A 138 2.52 -59.34 -11.99
N THR A 139 2.42 -59.23 -10.67
CA THR A 139 1.59 -58.23 -9.98
C THR A 139 1.97 -56.78 -10.31
N LYS A 140 3.24 -56.51 -10.61
CA LYS A 140 3.70 -55.18 -11.04
C LYS A 140 3.11 -54.76 -12.39
N TRP A 141 3.07 -55.67 -13.37
CA TRP A 141 2.47 -55.41 -14.68
C TRP A 141 0.95 -55.27 -14.56
N ASP A 142 0.33 -56.13 -13.77
CA ASP A 142 -1.11 -56.06 -13.52
C ASP A 142 -1.47 -54.69 -12.92
N SER A 143 -0.70 -54.23 -11.93
CA SER A 143 -0.92 -52.92 -11.28
C SER A 143 -0.77 -51.74 -12.23
N LEU A 144 0.10 -51.83 -13.25
CA LEU A 144 0.28 -50.79 -14.27
C LEU A 144 -0.86 -50.75 -15.30
N THR A 145 -1.58 -51.85 -15.50
CA THR A 145 -2.51 -52.02 -16.63
C THR A 145 -3.97 -52.17 -16.24
N ASN A 146 -4.27 -52.44 -14.96
CA ASN A 146 -5.63 -52.67 -14.48
C ASN A 146 -6.28 -51.45 -13.79
N GLY A 147 -5.65 -50.27 -13.85
CA GLY A 147 -6.16 -49.05 -13.22
C GLY A 147 -5.90 -48.96 -11.71
N SER A 148 -5.07 -49.84 -11.14
CA SER A 148 -4.60 -49.70 -9.75
C SER A 148 -3.63 -48.54 -9.59
N LEU A 149 -3.48 -48.04 -8.35
CA LEU A 149 -2.46 -47.05 -8.01
C LEU A 149 -1.06 -47.67 -8.15
N ALA A 150 -0.30 -47.23 -9.16
CA ALA A 150 1.01 -47.78 -9.50
C ALA A 150 2.20 -46.87 -9.11
N ASP A 151 1.98 -45.94 -8.19
CA ASP A 151 2.95 -44.92 -7.74
C ASP A 151 4.25 -45.52 -7.14
N ALA A 152 4.20 -46.76 -6.65
CA ALA A 152 5.38 -47.47 -6.17
C ALA A 152 6.16 -48.19 -7.29
N ALA A 153 5.53 -48.41 -8.46
CA ALA A 153 6.15 -49.07 -9.61
C ALA A 153 6.82 -48.06 -10.56
N HIS A 154 6.33 -46.83 -10.63
CA HIS A 154 6.93 -45.73 -11.39
C HIS A 154 6.58 -44.37 -10.78
N LYS A 155 7.25 -43.30 -11.23
CA LYS A 155 7.06 -41.93 -10.71
C LYS A 155 6.37 -41.05 -11.74
N HIS A 156 5.50 -40.18 -11.28
CA HIS A 156 4.91 -39.09 -12.05
C HIS A 156 5.48 -37.75 -11.59
N SER A 157 5.81 -36.88 -12.54
CA SER A 157 6.15 -35.47 -12.28
C SER A 157 5.13 -34.50 -12.89
N ALA A 158 4.17 -35.01 -13.65
CA ALA A 158 3.15 -34.23 -14.34
C ALA A 158 1.80 -34.95 -14.33
N LEU A 159 0.76 -34.17 -14.13
CA LEU A 159 -0.63 -34.53 -14.39
C LEU A 159 -1.04 -33.87 -15.71
N SER A 160 -1.49 -34.67 -16.68
CA SER A 160 -1.81 -34.20 -18.03
C SER A 160 -3.26 -34.45 -18.41
N THR A 161 -3.77 -33.67 -19.35
CA THR A 161 -5.05 -33.92 -20.02
C THR A 161 -4.98 -35.17 -20.90
N PRO A 162 -6.14 -35.76 -21.28
CA PRO A 162 -6.18 -36.85 -22.26
C PRO A 162 -5.56 -36.50 -23.62
N SER A 163 -5.53 -35.21 -23.97
CA SER A 163 -4.90 -34.69 -25.19
C SER A 163 -3.39 -34.46 -25.07
N GLY A 164 -2.79 -34.77 -23.92
CA GLY A 164 -1.35 -34.65 -23.67
C GLY A 164 -0.86 -33.31 -23.12
N GLY A 165 -1.74 -32.37 -22.77
CA GLY A 165 -1.35 -31.08 -22.19
C GLY A 165 -1.11 -31.17 -20.69
N THR A 166 0.00 -30.65 -20.19
CA THR A 166 0.30 -30.64 -18.74
C THR A 166 -0.61 -29.66 -18.00
N ILE A 167 -1.28 -30.11 -16.93
CA ILE A 167 -2.15 -29.31 -16.07
C ILE A 167 -1.38 -28.87 -14.82
N LEU A 168 -0.74 -29.82 -14.14
CA LEU A 168 0.13 -29.59 -12.99
C LEU A 168 1.43 -30.35 -13.18
N SER A 169 2.56 -29.74 -12.81
CA SER A 169 3.86 -30.40 -12.81
C SER A 169 4.69 -30.00 -11.61
N ALA A 170 5.54 -30.90 -11.13
CA ALA A 170 6.60 -30.61 -10.17
C ALA A 170 7.96 -30.78 -10.85
N ASP A 171 8.86 -29.81 -10.69
CA ASP A 171 10.25 -29.97 -11.13
C ASP A 171 11.09 -30.75 -10.11
N GLU A 172 12.36 -31.01 -10.44
CA GLU A 172 13.29 -31.75 -9.59
C GLU A 172 13.57 -31.05 -8.24
N GLN A 173 13.30 -29.74 -8.15
CA GLN A 173 13.46 -28.93 -6.95
C GLN A 173 12.15 -28.83 -6.13
N GLY A 174 11.07 -29.47 -6.58
CA GLY A 174 9.76 -29.49 -5.91
C GLY A 174 8.89 -28.27 -6.20
N LYS A 175 9.24 -27.42 -7.16
CA LYS A 175 8.37 -26.31 -7.57
C LYS A 175 7.18 -26.86 -8.34
N VAL A 176 5.99 -26.60 -7.82
CA VAL A 176 4.74 -26.94 -8.48
C VAL A 176 4.31 -25.81 -9.42
N SER A 177 4.03 -26.15 -10.68
CA SER A 177 3.50 -25.23 -11.68
C SER A 177 2.16 -25.74 -12.18
N ALA A 178 1.14 -24.88 -12.17
CA ALA A 178 -0.14 -25.13 -12.80
C ALA A 178 -0.25 -24.28 -14.08
N SER A 179 -0.63 -24.89 -15.19
CA SER A 179 -0.78 -24.17 -16.48
C SER A 179 -2.13 -23.47 -16.60
N GLY A 180 -3.14 -23.93 -15.85
CA GLY A 180 -4.48 -23.36 -15.79
C GLY A 180 -4.80 -22.72 -14.44
N SER A 181 -6.07 -22.34 -14.29
CA SER A 181 -6.60 -21.81 -13.02
C SER A 181 -6.58 -22.89 -11.94
N LEU A 182 -6.18 -22.50 -10.73
CA LEU A 182 -6.24 -23.34 -9.54
C LEU A 182 -7.30 -22.79 -8.59
N GLU A 183 -8.32 -23.59 -8.32
CA GLU A 183 -9.32 -23.30 -7.29
C GLU A 183 -8.98 -24.05 -6.00
N ILE A 184 -8.98 -23.34 -4.87
CA ILE A 184 -8.72 -23.92 -3.54
C ILE A 184 -9.98 -23.72 -2.71
N GLY A 185 -10.77 -24.78 -2.55
CA GLY A 185 -12.02 -24.74 -1.77
C GLY A 185 -11.83 -24.60 -0.24
N GLY A 186 -10.58 -24.54 0.23
CA GLY A 186 -10.22 -24.44 1.64
C GLY A 186 -9.22 -23.32 1.91
N THR A 187 -8.42 -23.46 2.97
CA THR A 187 -7.40 -22.48 3.34
C THR A 187 -6.10 -22.70 2.58
N LEU A 188 -5.61 -21.67 1.90
CA LEU A 188 -4.23 -21.62 1.40
C LEU A 188 -3.31 -21.10 2.50
N LYS A 189 -2.32 -21.91 2.91
CA LYS A 189 -1.25 -21.50 3.83
C LYS A 189 0.07 -21.42 3.06
N GLY A 190 0.51 -20.21 2.73
CA GLY A 190 1.85 -19.97 2.17
C GLY A 190 2.88 -19.81 3.28
N GLN A 191 4.01 -20.51 3.19
CA GLN A 191 5.18 -20.22 4.01
C GLN A 191 6.11 -19.30 3.20
N GLY A 192 6.41 -18.12 3.73
CA GLY A 192 7.22 -17.10 3.06
C GLY A 192 6.41 -16.11 2.24
N ASN A 193 7.00 -15.60 1.16
CA ASN A 193 6.44 -14.52 0.36
C ASN A 193 5.46 -15.06 -0.69
N ALA A 194 4.33 -14.38 -0.88
CA ALA A 194 3.43 -14.58 -2.01
C ALA A 194 3.57 -13.41 -3.00
N GLU A 195 3.90 -13.71 -4.25
CA GLU A 195 3.95 -12.73 -5.33
C GLU A 195 2.74 -12.94 -6.27
N LEU A 196 1.92 -11.91 -6.43
CA LEU A 196 0.80 -11.89 -7.37
C LEU A 196 1.13 -10.88 -8.48
N LYS A 197 1.20 -11.36 -9.72
CA LYS A 197 1.52 -10.54 -10.89
C LYS A 197 0.32 -9.80 -11.50
N ALA A 198 -0.87 -10.09 -10.99
CA ALA A 198 -2.14 -9.51 -11.40
C ALA A 198 -2.88 -8.99 -10.16
N ASP A 199 -4.17 -8.67 -10.32
CA ASP A 199 -4.98 -8.10 -9.25
C ASP A 199 -5.27 -9.09 -8.11
N LEU A 200 -5.30 -8.57 -6.89
CA LEU A 200 -5.77 -9.28 -5.71
C LEU A 200 -7.19 -8.78 -5.36
N ASN A 201 -8.18 -9.64 -5.57
CA ASN A 201 -9.53 -9.40 -5.07
C ASN A 201 -9.75 -10.16 -3.75
N VAL A 202 -10.05 -9.44 -2.67
CA VAL A 202 -10.36 -10.03 -1.36
C VAL A 202 -11.85 -9.87 -1.10
N GLY A 203 -12.62 -10.94 -1.26
CA GLY A 203 -14.07 -10.92 -1.02
C GLY A 203 -14.46 -10.80 0.46
N GLY A 204 -13.52 -11.08 1.38
CA GLY A 204 -13.69 -10.97 2.83
C GLY A 204 -12.82 -9.89 3.47
N SER A 205 -12.47 -10.08 4.73
CA SER A 205 -11.56 -9.19 5.45
C SER A 205 -10.09 -9.50 5.14
N ALA A 206 -9.26 -8.47 5.07
CA ALA A 206 -7.80 -8.59 5.04
C ALA A 206 -7.22 -8.04 6.34
N THR A 207 -6.35 -8.81 6.99
CA THR A 207 -5.54 -8.36 8.13
C THR A 207 -4.09 -8.36 7.71
N ILE A 208 -3.40 -7.24 7.92
CA ILE A 208 -1.97 -7.09 7.66
C ILE A 208 -1.30 -6.89 9.01
N GLU A 209 -0.54 -7.88 9.49
CA GLU A 209 0.20 -7.79 10.75
C GLU A 209 1.47 -6.94 10.63
N GLY A 210 2.02 -6.86 9.41
CA GLY A 210 3.18 -6.05 9.07
C GLY A 210 2.82 -4.67 8.52
N ASN A 211 3.77 -4.08 7.79
CA ASN A 211 3.56 -2.79 7.13
C ASN A 211 2.82 -2.94 5.80
N LEU A 212 1.97 -1.96 5.47
CA LEU A 212 1.39 -1.81 4.14
C LEU A 212 2.13 -0.71 3.36
N THR A 213 2.71 -1.06 2.21
CA THR A 213 3.28 -0.10 1.27
C THR A 213 2.55 -0.18 -0.07
N VAL A 214 1.96 0.93 -0.50
CA VAL A 214 1.24 1.02 -1.79
C VAL A 214 2.07 1.87 -2.74
N LYS A 215 2.60 1.26 -3.81
CA LYS A 215 3.38 1.96 -4.85
C LYS A 215 2.51 2.58 -5.96
N GLY A 216 1.22 2.22 -6.00
CA GLY A 216 0.26 2.79 -6.93
C GLY A 216 0.03 4.28 -6.68
N LYS A 217 -0.57 4.98 -7.66
CA LYS A 217 -0.85 6.43 -7.56
C LYS A 217 -1.98 6.79 -6.60
N THR A 218 -2.92 5.88 -6.36
CA THR A 218 -4.16 6.17 -5.62
C THR A 218 -4.50 5.02 -4.68
N THR A 219 -4.83 5.37 -3.45
CA THR A 219 -5.49 4.49 -2.48
C THR A 219 -6.91 5.02 -2.28
N TYR A 220 -7.92 4.19 -2.57
CA TYR A 220 -9.33 4.53 -2.37
C TYR A 220 -9.89 3.70 -1.22
N VAL A 221 -10.52 4.36 -0.25
CA VAL A 221 -11.13 3.73 0.93
C VAL A 221 -12.58 4.16 1.01
N ASP A 222 -13.49 3.28 0.61
CA ASP A 222 -14.93 3.49 0.69
C ASP A 222 -15.48 2.94 2.00
N LYS A 223 -15.58 3.80 3.01
CA LYS A 223 -16.02 3.45 4.36
C LYS A 223 -16.81 4.61 4.96
N VAL A 224 -17.72 4.26 5.87
CA VAL A 224 -18.43 5.26 6.70
C VAL A 224 -17.46 5.91 7.67
N ASP A 225 -16.61 5.10 8.32
CA ASP A 225 -15.64 5.55 9.31
C ASP A 225 -14.22 5.13 8.92
N LEU A 226 -13.27 6.05 9.13
CA LEU A 226 -11.84 5.79 9.07
C LEU A 226 -11.23 6.14 10.42
N VAL A 227 -10.76 5.12 11.15
CA VAL A 227 -10.07 5.30 12.44
C VAL A 227 -8.57 5.19 12.22
N VAL A 228 -7.84 6.26 12.56
CA VAL A 228 -6.38 6.30 12.55
C VAL A 228 -5.90 6.39 13.98
N ALA A 229 -5.36 5.29 14.52
CA ALA A 229 -4.77 5.26 15.86
C ALA A 229 -3.34 5.83 15.89
N SER A 230 -2.75 6.11 14.72
CA SER A 230 -1.43 6.74 14.61
C SER A 230 -1.43 8.15 15.19
N ASN A 231 -0.32 8.56 15.80
CA ASN A 231 -0.10 9.91 16.29
C ASN A 231 0.30 10.91 15.19
N ARG A 232 0.56 10.45 13.96
CA ARG A 232 1.00 11.29 12.84
C ARG A 232 0.36 10.88 11.52
N ILE A 233 -0.12 11.89 10.79
CA ILE A 233 -0.52 11.81 9.38
C ILE A 233 0.37 12.80 8.63
N GLU A 234 1.16 12.31 7.68
CA GLU A 234 2.04 13.12 6.86
C GLU A 234 1.47 13.23 5.44
N LEU A 235 1.26 14.46 4.98
CA LEU A 235 0.73 14.77 3.66
C LEU A 235 1.86 15.28 2.75
N ASN A 236 1.74 15.02 1.45
CA ASN A 236 2.70 15.48 0.42
C ASN A 236 4.17 15.09 0.67
N LYS A 237 4.41 13.93 1.30
CA LYS A 237 5.76 13.35 1.36
C LYS A 237 6.20 12.89 -0.03
N SER A 238 7.37 13.34 -0.48
CA SER A 238 8.05 12.80 -1.66
C SER A 238 9.47 12.38 -1.33
N GLU A 239 9.94 11.33 -2.01
CA GLU A 239 11.31 10.83 -1.96
C GLU A 239 12.24 11.57 -2.96
N SER A 240 11.72 12.51 -3.75
CA SER A 240 12.51 13.30 -4.70
C SER A 240 13.07 14.57 -4.05
N ASN A 241 14.38 14.81 -4.18
CA ASN A 241 15.09 16.01 -3.69
C ASN A 241 14.65 17.35 -4.36
N GLY A 242 13.65 17.33 -5.23
CA GLY A 242 13.11 18.51 -5.89
C GLY A 242 12.00 19.15 -5.05
N SER A 243 11.96 20.49 -5.01
CA SER A 243 10.88 21.24 -4.36
C SER A 243 9.55 20.96 -5.09
N ILE A 244 8.77 20.03 -4.56
CA ILE A 244 7.39 19.82 -4.98
C ILE A 244 6.52 20.87 -4.28
N LEU A 245 6.26 21.98 -4.98
CA LEU A 245 5.26 22.99 -4.58
C LEU A 245 3.82 22.46 -4.75
N ASN A 246 3.54 21.28 -4.20
CA ASN A 246 2.21 20.70 -4.21
C ASN A 246 1.50 21.13 -2.92
N GLN A 247 0.34 21.76 -3.05
CA GLN A 247 -0.47 22.09 -1.88
C GLN A 247 -1.02 20.79 -1.27
N SER A 248 -0.90 20.66 0.05
CA SER A 248 -1.59 19.60 0.81
C SER A 248 -2.94 20.11 1.28
N SER A 249 -3.99 19.31 1.12
CA SER A 249 -5.32 19.65 1.61
C SER A 249 -5.98 18.50 2.36
N ILE A 250 -6.86 18.88 3.29
CA ILE A 250 -7.91 18.03 3.84
C ILE A 250 -9.22 18.64 3.37
N ASP A 251 -9.94 17.90 2.53
CA ASP A 251 -11.15 18.37 1.87
C ASP A 251 -12.38 17.62 2.40
N VAL A 252 -13.43 18.37 2.71
CA VAL A 252 -14.74 17.85 3.07
C VAL A 252 -15.66 18.02 1.86
N TYR A 253 -16.06 16.90 1.27
CA TYR A 253 -17.07 16.90 0.21
C TYR A 253 -18.45 17.23 0.77
N ARG A 254 -19.12 18.22 0.16
CA ARG A 254 -20.41 18.75 0.64
C ARG A 254 -21.56 18.56 -0.36
N GLY A 255 -21.35 17.73 -1.37
CA GLY A 255 -22.29 17.49 -2.47
C GLY A 255 -21.91 18.23 -3.76
N LYS A 256 -22.35 17.71 -4.91
CA LYS A 256 -21.90 18.14 -6.26
C LYS A 256 -22.06 19.64 -6.56
N GLN A 257 -23.04 20.30 -5.95
CA GLN A 257 -23.38 21.70 -6.21
C GLN A 257 -22.84 22.67 -5.15
N LYS A 258 -22.13 22.17 -4.13
CA LYS A 258 -21.57 22.99 -3.07
C LYS A 258 -20.04 22.98 -3.15
N PRO A 259 -19.37 24.12 -2.98
CA PRO A 259 -17.92 24.12 -2.84
C PRO A 259 -17.52 23.28 -1.62
N SER A 260 -16.47 22.48 -1.78
CA SER A 260 -15.85 21.71 -0.70
C SER A 260 -15.35 22.65 0.39
N ALA A 261 -15.46 22.24 1.65
CA ALA A 261 -14.75 22.93 2.73
C ALA A 261 -13.34 22.36 2.80
N ARG A 262 -12.32 23.23 2.88
CA ARG A 262 -10.92 22.82 2.68
C ARG A 262 -10.02 23.45 3.74
N LEU A 263 -9.14 22.64 4.32
CA LEU A 263 -7.97 23.08 5.07
C LEU A 263 -6.75 22.84 4.19
N VAL A 264 -6.04 23.89 3.80
CA VAL A 264 -4.97 23.83 2.79
C VAL A 264 -3.69 24.44 3.32
N TRP A 265 -2.57 23.74 3.17
CA TRP A 265 -1.24 24.32 3.30
C TRP A 265 -0.87 25.02 1.99
N ASN A 266 -0.75 26.34 2.02
CA ASN A 266 -0.36 27.13 0.87
C ASN A 266 1.17 27.33 0.89
N GLU A 267 1.87 26.63 0.00
CA GLU A 267 3.34 26.69 -0.11
C GLU A 267 3.86 28.06 -0.55
N THR A 268 3.11 28.78 -1.38
CA THR A 268 3.50 30.12 -1.86
C THR A 268 3.53 31.15 -0.73
N ASP A 269 2.51 31.09 0.13
CA ASP A 269 2.37 32.01 1.25
C ASP A 269 2.98 31.47 2.56
N GLY A 270 3.47 30.22 2.55
CA GLY A 270 4.06 29.53 3.70
C GLY A 270 3.10 29.38 4.89
N ARG A 271 1.81 29.14 4.65
CA ARG A 271 0.79 29.17 5.71
C ARG A 271 -0.48 28.37 5.46
N TRP A 272 -1.14 27.99 6.56
CA TRP A 272 -2.45 27.35 6.51
C TRP A 272 -3.56 28.33 6.16
N LYS A 273 -4.47 27.87 5.29
CA LYS A 273 -5.70 28.56 4.93
C LYS A 273 -6.92 27.63 5.06
N LEU A 274 -8.07 28.20 5.40
CA LEU A 274 -9.34 27.51 5.55
C LEU A 274 -10.43 28.27 4.78
N GLY A 275 -11.34 27.54 4.11
CA GLY A 275 -12.46 28.18 3.44
C GLY A 275 -13.28 27.24 2.57
N LEU A 276 -14.00 27.81 1.60
CA LEU A 276 -14.89 27.09 0.68
C LEU A 276 -14.38 27.21 -0.75
N GLY A 277 -14.13 26.08 -1.41
CA GLY A 277 -13.62 26.07 -2.78
C GLY A 277 -12.27 26.77 -2.88
N ASP A 278 -12.22 27.86 -3.64
CA ASP A 278 -11.01 28.69 -3.80
C ASP A 278 -11.02 29.95 -2.91
N GLU A 279 -12.13 30.22 -2.22
CA GLU A 279 -12.26 31.31 -1.26
C GLU A 279 -11.64 30.92 0.09
N LEU A 280 -10.31 30.98 0.15
CA LEU A 280 -9.53 30.55 1.31
C LEU A 280 -9.04 31.77 2.13
N SER A 281 -9.34 31.74 3.43
CA SER A 281 -8.89 32.74 4.40
C SER A 281 -7.71 32.20 5.22
N ASN A 282 -6.87 33.09 5.72
CA ASN A 282 -5.75 32.71 6.56
C ASN A 282 -6.23 32.18 7.92
N ILE A 283 -5.58 31.12 8.42
CA ILE A 283 -5.73 30.73 9.82
C ILE A 283 -4.87 31.66 10.68
N ALA A 284 -5.43 32.12 11.79
CA ALA A 284 -4.72 32.95 12.75
C ALA A 284 -3.78 32.09 13.60
N TYR A 285 -2.47 32.31 13.49
CA TYR A 285 -1.45 31.64 14.30
C TYR A 285 -0.12 32.43 14.27
N GLY A 286 0.78 32.09 15.18
CA GLY A 286 2.14 32.64 15.24
C GLY A 286 2.25 33.97 15.99
N SER A 287 3.46 34.54 16.00
CA SER A 287 3.83 35.67 16.86
C SER A 287 2.93 36.90 16.72
N ASN A 288 2.41 37.18 15.51
CA ASN A 288 1.51 38.31 15.31
C ASN A 288 0.15 38.08 15.97
N TRP A 289 -0.39 36.85 15.89
CA TRP A 289 -1.63 36.51 16.57
C TRP A 289 -1.44 36.47 18.09
N ASP A 290 -0.31 35.96 18.55
CA ASP A 290 0.04 35.95 19.97
C ASP A 290 0.19 37.39 20.50
N ALA A 291 0.75 38.30 19.73
CA ALA A 291 0.83 39.72 20.09
C ALA A 291 -0.54 40.43 20.09
N LEU A 292 -1.45 40.04 19.18
CA LEU A 292 -2.82 40.56 19.14
C LEU A 292 -3.69 40.04 20.30
N THR A 293 -3.43 38.83 20.80
CA THR A 293 -4.31 38.13 21.77
C THR A 293 -3.69 37.93 23.15
N GLY A 294 -2.38 38.13 23.30
CA GLY A 294 -1.60 37.91 24.53
C GLY A 294 -1.86 38.91 25.66
N GLY A 295 -2.78 39.86 25.47
CA GLY A 295 -3.14 40.87 26.46
C GLY A 295 -2.10 42.00 26.58
N VAL A 296 -2.06 42.65 27.74
CA VAL A 296 -1.33 43.92 28.00
C VAL A 296 0.21 43.84 27.91
N SER A 297 0.80 42.68 27.58
CA SER A 297 2.26 42.51 27.49
C SER A 297 2.85 42.71 26.10
N SER A 298 2.02 42.91 25.07
CA SER A 298 2.48 43.13 23.69
C SER A 298 1.84 44.38 23.10
N ASP A 299 2.68 45.31 22.65
CA ASP A 299 2.26 46.44 21.84
C ASP A 299 1.82 45.92 20.46
N ALA A 300 0.51 45.95 20.21
CA ALA A 300 -0.11 45.51 18.96
C ALA A 300 -0.38 46.69 18.00
N ASP A 301 0.04 47.92 18.33
CA ASP A 301 -0.23 49.11 17.52
C ASP A 301 0.42 49.04 16.12
N GLY A 302 1.46 48.20 15.96
CA GLY A 302 2.04 47.89 14.66
C GLY A 302 1.26 46.88 13.82
N LEU A 303 0.34 46.11 14.43
CA LEU A 303 -0.42 45.03 13.80
C LEU A 303 -1.85 45.44 13.42
N HIS A 304 -2.37 46.49 14.06
CA HIS A 304 -3.68 47.06 13.76
C HIS A 304 -3.70 48.56 14.06
N ARG A 305 -4.79 49.25 13.72
CA ARG A 305 -4.88 50.71 13.88
C ARG A 305 -6.02 51.08 14.83
N HIS A 306 -5.73 52.01 15.73
CA HIS A 306 -6.73 52.68 16.56
C HIS A 306 -6.88 54.13 16.12
N ASN A 307 -8.11 54.65 16.14
CA ASN A 307 -8.40 56.07 15.98
C ASN A 307 -9.10 56.67 17.22
N SER A 308 -9.33 55.84 18.23
CA SER A 308 -10.07 56.19 19.43
C SER A 308 -9.62 55.34 20.60
N LEU A 309 -9.64 55.95 21.79
CA LEU A 309 -9.55 55.28 23.08
C LEU A 309 -10.95 55.30 23.70
N SER A 310 -11.38 54.18 24.28
CA SER A 310 -12.69 54.04 24.91
C SER A 310 -12.58 53.71 26.40
N ASP A 311 -13.62 54.07 27.16
CA ASP A 311 -13.77 53.63 28.54
C ASP A 311 -14.14 52.13 28.63
N SER A 312 -14.25 51.60 29.84
CA SER A 312 -14.60 50.18 30.09
C SER A 312 -16.01 49.79 29.64
N LYS A 313 -16.85 50.77 29.26
CA LYS A 313 -18.19 50.57 28.71
C LYS A 313 -18.22 50.73 27.19
N GLY A 314 -17.09 51.07 26.56
CA GLY A 314 -16.96 51.27 25.12
C GLY A 314 -17.32 52.69 24.64
N ASN A 315 -17.43 53.68 25.53
CA ASN A 315 -17.63 55.07 25.11
C ASN A 315 -16.29 55.72 24.78
N THR A 316 -16.21 56.41 23.65
CA THR A 316 -15.00 57.15 23.25
C THR A 316 -14.64 58.25 24.25
N VAL A 317 -13.41 58.21 24.76
CA VAL A 317 -12.84 59.22 25.67
C VAL A 317 -11.87 60.16 24.96
N ILE A 318 -11.12 59.65 23.98
CA ILE A 318 -10.19 60.41 23.15
C ILE A 318 -10.33 59.89 21.71
N GLN A 319 -10.37 60.77 20.72
CA GLN A 319 -10.35 60.38 19.32
C GLN A 319 -9.52 61.32 18.46
N ALA A 320 -8.93 60.76 17.41
CA ALA A 320 -8.42 61.54 16.30
C ALA A 320 -9.56 61.76 15.29
N THR A 321 -9.90 63.02 15.02
CA THR A 321 -10.91 63.37 14.03
C THR A 321 -10.38 63.12 12.61
N ALA A 322 -11.28 63.09 11.62
CA ALA A 322 -10.89 62.96 10.21
C ALA A 322 -9.96 64.07 9.71
N LYS A 323 -9.88 65.21 10.42
CA LYS A 323 -8.96 66.32 10.12
C LYS A 323 -7.60 66.19 10.81
N GLY A 324 -7.43 65.19 11.68
CA GLY A 324 -6.23 64.99 12.48
C GLY A 324 -6.25 65.72 13.83
N ASP A 325 -7.35 66.39 14.19
CA ASP A 325 -7.51 67.01 15.50
C ASP A 325 -7.68 65.95 16.59
N ILE A 326 -7.25 66.22 17.81
CA ILE A 326 -7.55 65.39 18.98
C ILE A 326 -8.75 65.97 19.72
N GLU A 327 -9.80 65.15 19.87
CA GLU A 327 -10.97 65.50 20.66
C GLU A 327 -10.99 64.66 21.95
N ILE A 328 -11.11 65.36 23.09
CA ILE A 328 -11.27 64.75 24.41
C ILE A 328 -12.68 65.08 24.88
N THR A 329 -13.53 64.07 25.02
CA THR A 329 -14.97 64.24 25.30
C THR A 329 -15.24 64.46 26.78
N ASN A 330 -14.39 63.94 27.65
CA ASN A 330 -14.48 64.07 29.09
C ASN A 330 -13.59 65.20 29.62
N SER A 331 -13.82 65.60 30.86
CA SER A 331 -12.92 66.52 31.56
C SER A 331 -11.49 65.96 31.59
N ALA A 332 -10.53 66.80 31.23
CA ALA A 332 -9.11 66.47 31.22
C ALA A 332 -8.37 67.29 32.29
N GLU A 333 -7.49 66.63 33.04
CA GLU A 333 -6.56 67.28 33.96
C GLU A 333 -5.13 67.11 33.43
N VAL A 334 -4.39 68.22 33.32
CA VAL A 334 -2.97 68.21 32.95
C VAL A 334 -2.17 68.52 34.20
N GLN A 335 -1.48 67.53 34.75
CA GLN A 335 -0.67 67.69 35.97
C GLN A 335 0.66 68.45 35.75
N GLY A 336 1.04 68.66 34.49
CA GLY A 336 2.23 69.42 34.09
C GLY A 336 1.89 70.75 33.41
N THR A 337 2.82 71.25 32.62
CA THR A 337 2.60 72.45 31.80
C THR A 337 1.80 72.09 30.55
N LEU A 338 0.74 72.84 30.27
CA LEU A 338 0.09 72.87 28.97
C LEU A 338 0.65 74.04 28.14
N THR A 339 1.29 73.73 27.02
CA THR A 339 1.72 74.72 26.03
C THR A 339 0.80 74.67 24.82
N VAL A 340 0.35 75.83 24.33
CA VAL A 340 -0.51 75.94 23.15
C VAL A 340 0.12 76.94 22.17
N ASP A 341 0.70 76.43 21.08
CA ASP A 341 1.52 77.24 20.17
C ASP A 341 0.69 78.09 19.18
N ASN A 342 -0.52 77.64 18.83
CA ASN A 342 -1.38 78.30 17.82
C ASN A 342 -2.56 79.07 18.45
N GLY A 343 -2.47 79.41 19.73
CA GLY A 343 -3.53 80.07 20.49
C GLY A 343 -4.59 79.10 21.02
N ALA A 344 -5.22 79.49 22.12
CA ALA A 344 -6.30 78.74 22.75
C ALA A 344 -7.60 79.54 22.67
N ASP A 345 -8.66 78.91 22.16
CA ASP A 345 -10.02 79.41 22.32
C ASP A 345 -10.66 78.73 23.54
N ILE A 346 -11.05 79.54 24.53
CA ILE A 346 -11.64 79.07 25.77
C ILE A 346 -13.04 79.66 25.85
N SER A 347 -14.03 78.83 25.50
CA SER A 347 -15.44 79.23 25.51
C SER A 347 -16.07 79.20 26.91
N GLY A 348 -15.43 78.50 27.86
CA GLY A 348 -15.78 78.50 29.29
C GLY A 348 -15.04 79.57 30.10
N GLY A 349 -15.04 79.44 31.42
CA GLY A 349 -14.26 80.30 32.31
C GLY A 349 -12.79 79.88 32.37
N LEU A 350 -11.88 80.86 32.40
CA LEU A 350 -10.46 80.64 32.68
C LEU A 350 -10.13 81.16 34.08
N ALA A 351 -9.72 80.27 34.98
CA ALA A 351 -9.16 80.63 36.28
C ALA A 351 -7.64 80.40 36.27
N VAL A 352 -6.87 81.44 36.60
CA VAL A 352 -5.41 81.36 36.73
C VAL A 352 -5.05 81.61 38.19
N GLN A 353 -4.70 80.55 38.92
CA GLN A 353 -4.30 80.66 40.33
C GLN A 353 -2.89 81.26 40.50
N GLY A 354 -2.04 81.09 39.48
CA GLY A 354 -0.68 81.64 39.44
C GLY A 354 -0.62 83.03 38.81
N GLN A 355 0.53 83.34 38.21
CA GLN A 355 0.72 84.60 37.49
C GLN A 355 0.14 84.50 36.07
N LEU A 356 -0.66 85.50 35.68
CA LEU A 356 -1.03 85.74 34.29
C LEU A 356 -0.03 86.74 33.68
N LYS A 357 0.77 86.29 32.70
CA LYS A 357 1.60 87.15 31.87
C LYS A 357 1.02 87.20 30.46
N VAL A 358 0.83 88.40 29.93
CA VAL A 358 0.36 88.62 28.55
C VAL A 358 1.44 89.41 27.82
N ASP A 359 2.15 88.77 26.91
CA ASP A 359 3.19 89.42 26.10
C ASP A 359 2.59 90.28 24.97
N GLY A 360 1.33 90.00 24.60
CA GLY A 360 0.54 90.80 23.66
C GLY A 360 -0.43 91.78 24.33
N ASN A 361 -1.54 92.05 23.65
CA ASN A 361 -2.60 92.92 24.19
C ASN A 361 -3.57 92.14 25.07
N LEU A 362 -3.99 92.73 26.19
CA LEU A 362 -5.15 92.28 26.97
C LEU A 362 -6.40 93.05 26.53
N ILE A 363 -7.40 92.34 26.00
CA ILE A 363 -8.71 92.91 25.64
C ILE A 363 -9.78 92.22 26.49
N VAL A 364 -10.52 93.00 27.27
CA VAL A 364 -11.65 92.50 28.07
C VAL A 364 -12.95 93.05 27.48
N LYS A 365 -13.84 92.16 27.04
CA LYS A 365 -15.16 92.53 26.47
C LYS A 365 -16.31 92.44 27.48
N GLY A 366 -16.06 91.91 28.67
CA GLY A 366 -17.04 91.87 29.77
C GLY A 366 -17.37 93.27 30.30
N THR A 367 -18.38 93.37 31.15
CA THR A 367 -18.85 94.66 31.71
C THR A 367 -17.95 95.18 32.84
N THR A 368 -17.19 94.31 33.50
CA THR A 368 -16.42 94.65 34.70
C THR A 368 -15.08 93.91 34.70
N THR A 369 -14.01 94.63 35.05
CA THR A 369 -12.71 94.08 35.41
C THR A 369 -12.41 94.51 36.84
N THR A 370 -12.26 93.56 37.76
CA THR A 370 -11.90 93.83 39.15
C THR A 370 -10.45 93.42 39.39
N VAL A 371 -9.64 94.30 39.99
CA VAL A 371 -8.27 94.01 40.39
C VAL A 371 -8.17 94.19 41.90
N GLU A 372 -8.11 93.08 42.63
CA GLU A 372 -7.93 93.06 44.09
C GLU A 372 -6.44 92.98 44.41
N ARG A 373 -5.80 94.15 44.54
CA ARG A 373 -4.40 94.29 44.92
C ARG A 373 -4.23 95.55 45.77
N GLU A 374 -3.15 95.59 46.55
CA GLU A 374 -2.75 96.81 47.27
C GLU A 374 -2.34 97.91 46.29
N ASP A 375 -1.58 97.54 45.25
CA ASP A 375 -1.08 98.47 44.23
C ASP A 375 -1.51 98.08 42.82
N LEU A 376 -1.92 99.09 42.04
CA LEU A 376 -2.05 99.03 40.59
C LEU A 376 -1.03 99.98 39.95
N VAL A 377 -0.05 99.42 39.24
CA VAL A 377 0.97 100.19 38.53
C VAL A 377 0.64 100.21 37.04
N VAL A 378 0.43 101.41 36.48
CA VAL A 378 0.31 101.63 35.05
C VAL A 378 1.50 102.48 34.61
N THR A 379 2.37 101.89 33.78
CA THR A 379 3.61 102.55 33.33
C THR A 379 3.45 103.34 32.03
N ASN A 380 2.30 103.22 31.35
CA ASN A 380 2.03 103.93 30.12
C ASN A 380 1.58 105.38 30.38
N ASN A 381 1.80 106.26 29.41
CA ASN A 381 1.54 107.70 29.50
C ASN A 381 0.05 108.06 29.48
N VAL A 382 -0.83 107.15 29.05
CA VAL A 382 -2.26 107.43 28.84
C VAL A 382 -3.12 106.35 29.47
N ILE A 383 -4.06 106.78 30.31
CA ILE A 383 -5.19 105.99 30.77
C ILE A 383 -6.44 106.70 30.24
N GLU A 384 -7.17 106.03 29.34
CA GLU A 384 -8.40 106.57 28.76
C GLU A 384 -9.60 105.95 29.46
N ILE A 385 -10.39 106.78 30.14
CA ILE A 385 -11.57 106.36 30.90
C ILE A 385 -12.82 106.84 30.15
N ASN A 386 -13.85 105.99 30.06
CA ASN A 386 -15.12 106.27 29.40
C ASN A 386 -15.00 106.68 27.92
N LYS A 387 -14.17 105.96 27.17
CA LYS A 387 -14.16 106.03 25.71
C LYS A 387 -15.35 105.26 25.14
N PHE A 388 -16.22 105.92 24.39
CA PHE A 388 -17.36 105.30 23.70
C PHE A 388 -17.37 105.70 22.21
N LYS A 389 -18.12 104.95 21.38
CA LYS A 389 -18.40 105.30 19.98
C LYS A 389 -19.79 105.93 19.89
N GLY A 390 -19.89 107.19 19.43
CA GLY A 390 -21.14 107.92 19.21
C GLY A 390 -20.98 109.43 19.44
N GLU A 391 -21.94 110.24 19.02
CA GLU A 391 -21.89 111.72 19.19
C GLU A 391 -22.36 112.19 20.58
N THR A 392 -23.05 111.32 21.33
CA THR A 392 -23.56 111.61 22.68
C THR A 392 -22.92 110.69 23.72
N PRO A 393 -22.13 111.23 24.67
CA PRO A 393 -21.60 110.47 25.79
C PRO A 393 -22.72 109.79 26.61
N PRO A 394 -22.58 108.50 26.98
CA PRO A 394 -23.38 107.93 28.05
C PRO A 394 -23.08 108.74 29.32
N ALA A 395 -24.11 109.39 29.87
CA ALA A 395 -23.98 110.31 31.00
C ALA A 395 -23.81 109.56 32.33
N ASN A 396 -22.65 108.94 32.57
CA ASN A 396 -22.30 108.34 33.86
C ASN A 396 -20.89 108.79 34.27
N GLU A 397 -20.71 109.11 35.55
CA GLU A 397 -19.48 109.62 36.15
C GLU A 397 -18.27 108.73 35.79
N SER A 398 -17.18 109.35 35.35
CA SER A 398 -15.98 108.67 34.88
C SER A 398 -14.78 109.26 35.59
N GLY A 399 -13.99 108.42 36.22
CA GLY A 399 -12.86 108.89 37.00
C GLY A 399 -12.31 107.80 37.90
N ILE A 400 -11.30 108.19 38.68
CA ILE A 400 -10.73 107.36 39.74
C ILE A 400 -11.34 107.84 41.05
N GLU A 401 -12.04 106.95 41.74
CA GLU A 401 -12.50 107.21 43.11
C GLU A 401 -11.43 106.73 44.11
N VAL A 402 -11.13 107.58 45.09
CA VAL A 402 -10.12 107.28 46.12
C VAL A 402 -10.78 107.33 47.49
N TYR A 403 -10.96 106.16 48.12
CA TYR A 403 -11.44 106.07 49.49
C TYR A 403 -10.28 106.18 50.48
N ARG A 404 -10.21 107.26 51.27
CA ARG A 404 -9.09 107.54 52.19
C ARG A 404 -9.32 107.08 53.64
N GLY A 405 -10.45 106.43 53.93
CA GLY A 405 -10.84 106.13 55.30
C GLY A 405 -11.17 107.37 56.15
N ASN A 406 -11.52 107.15 57.42
CA ASN A 406 -12.26 108.10 58.25
C ASN A 406 -11.38 109.19 58.90
N ARG A 407 -10.34 109.70 58.21
CA ARG A 407 -9.40 110.67 58.81
C ARG A 407 -9.65 112.10 58.29
N SER A 408 -10.14 112.94 59.20
CA SER A 408 -10.31 114.40 59.05
C SER A 408 -8.99 115.08 58.62
N LEU A 409 -9.04 115.89 57.57
CA LEU A 409 -7.96 116.77 57.09
C LEU A 409 -8.15 118.20 57.63
N PRO A 410 -7.09 118.95 57.99
CA PRO A 410 -7.13 120.41 58.03
C PRO A 410 -6.84 121.01 56.64
N PRO A 411 -7.37 122.22 56.34
CA PRO A 411 -7.40 122.77 54.99
C PRO A 411 -6.14 123.58 54.68
N GLU A 412 -5.40 123.20 53.64
CA GLU A 412 -4.80 124.10 52.64
C GLU A 412 -3.89 123.33 51.69
N LEU A 413 -4.18 123.41 50.38
CA LEU A 413 -3.28 123.83 49.31
C LEU A 413 -3.97 123.60 47.97
N SER A 414 -4.72 124.60 47.51
CA SER A 414 -4.93 124.82 46.08
C SER A 414 -3.60 125.33 45.51
N GLY A 415 -2.98 124.57 44.62
CA GLY A 415 -1.72 124.93 43.98
C GLY A 415 -1.83 124.94 42.46
N THR A 416 -2.41 126.00 41.90
CA THR A 416 -2.27 126.34 40.49
C THR A 416 -0.84 126.83 40.26
N ARG A 417 0.01 126.04 39.58
CA ARG A 417 1.28 126.57 39.04
C ARG A 417 1.02 127.21 37.68
N VAL A 418 1.07 128.54 37.66
CA VAL A 418 1.07 129.35 36.43
C VAL A 418 2.48 129.27 35.82
N ASN A 419 2.60 128.89 34.54
CA ASN A 419 3.83 129.07 33.79
C ASN A 419 3.87 130.50 33.21
N ALA A 420 5.07 131.01 32.90
CA ALA A 420 5.35 132.43 32.63
C ALA A 420 4.64 133.06 31.40
N ASN A 421 3.72 132.37 30.72
CA ASN A 421 3.09 132.82 29.47
C ASN A 421 1.55 132.96 29.52
N GLY A 422 0.95 133.10 30.71
CA GLY A 422 -0.39 133.71 30.84
C GLY A 422 -1.57 133.01 30.13
N ARG A 423 -1.54 131.69 29.94
CA ARG A 423 -2.69 130.92 29.45
C ARG A 423 -3.22 129.99 30.55
N LEU A 424 -4.51 130.14 30.88
CA LEU A 424 -5.26 129.31 31.82
C LEU A 424 -5.36 127.87 31.28
N ALA A 425 -4.75 126.91 31.97
CA ALA A 425 -5.10 125.49 31.83
C ALA A 425 -6.24 125.16 32.80
N GLN A 426 -7.31 124.62 32.26
CA GLN A 426 -8.53 124.22 32.95
C GLN A 426 -8.21 123.18 34.03
N ALA A 427 -8.49 123.51 35.29
CA ALA A 427 -8.27 122.63 36.43
C ALA A 427 -9.23 121.43 36.36
N ALA A 428 -8.70 120.22 36.48
CA ALA A 428 -9.48 119.02 36.72
C ALA A 428 -10.28 119.21 38.03
N LEU A 429 -11.62 119.14 37.94
CA LEU A 429 -12.46 119.05 39.13
C LEU A 429 -12.28 117.66 39.75
N TRP A 430 -11.63 117.63 40.91
CA TRP A 430 -11.66 116.46 41.79
C TRP A 430 -12.98 116.52 42.57
N LYS A 431 -13.94 115.64 42.27
CA LYS A 431 -15.10 115.45 43.14
C LYS A 431 -14.63 114.71 44.39
N ILE A 432 -14.56 115.43 45.50
CA ILE A 432 -14.43 114.86 46.85
C ILE A 432 -15.84 114.60 47.34
N SER A 433 -16.27 113.34 47.41
CA SER A 433 -17.51 112.98 48.09
C SER A 433 -17.21 112.52 49.52
N GLN A 434 -17.86 113.15 50.50
CA GLN A 434 -18.03 112.58 51.84
C GLN A 434 -19.29 111.72 51.80
N ALA A 435 -19.13 110.41 52.01
CA ALA A 435 -20.25 109.54 52.32
C ALA A 435 -20.33 109.34 53.85
N ALA A 436 -21.50 109.64 54.42
CA ALA A 436 -21.82 109.26 55.80
C ALA A 436 -22.00 107.74 55.88
N ALA A 437 -21.46 107.14 56.93
CA ALA A 437 -21.61 105.72 57.22
C ALA A 437 -23.10 105.35 57.43
N PRO A 438 -23.61 104.28 56.81
CA PRO A 438 -24.77 103.56 57.30
C PRO A 438 -24.35 102.64 58.45
N GLY A 439 -25.12 102.64 59.53
CA GLY A 439 -24.88 101.87 60.73
C GLY A 439 -24.90 100.35 60.52
N THR A 440 -24.22 99.69 61.44
CA THR A 440 -24.30 98.26 61.71
C THR A 440 -25.74 97.78 61.92
N SER A 441 -26.13 96.74 61.18
CA SER A 441 -26.68 95.50 61.73
C SER A 441 -26.45 94.37 60.75
#